data_AF-A0A4Y7Q2R8-F1
#
_entry.id   AF-A0A4Y7Q2R8-F1
#
_cell.length_a   1.000
_cell.length_b   1.000
_cell.length_c   1.000
_cell.angle_alpha   90.00
_cell.angle_beta   90.00
_cell.angle_gamma   90.00
#
_symmetry.space_group_name_H-M   'P 1'
#
loop_
_entity.id
_entity.type
_entity.pdbx_description
1 polymer ?
#
loop_
_entity_poly.entity_id
_entity_poly.type
_entity_poly.pdbx_seq_one_letter_code
_entity_poly.pdbx_strand_id
1 'polypeptide(L)'
;MSYVQSEHIPSGIYIIRNYGTRNLIALRSRDKELLGSISTTDRSWKWLVTHNSNNKYTIQSVPDGFHAQCPPTPQSGHSIVVESIHCQWEIKQVSGVAARDCYWIYSSKNVRLVWSLPNGEDGQSVVFAVESSNPRLWWRFERFEDAASSMEEVTGRLMNLPVHDTEVAYGSGNLNNPQA
;
A
#
# COMPACT_ATOMS: atom_id res chain seq x y z
N MET A 1 -1.28 -0.40 26.08
CA MET A 1 -1.05 -0.14 24.63
C MET A 1 -0.62 1.30 24.48
N SER A 2 0.51 1.57 23.82
CA SER A 2 1.03 2.92 23.59
C SER A 2 0.56 3.48 22.25
N TYR A 3 0.38 4.80 22.18
CA TYR A 3 0.19 5.48 20.90
C TYR A 3 1.45 5.32 20.04
N VAL A 4 1.26 5.23 18.73
CA VAL A 4 2.36 5.21 17.75
C VAL A 4 3.07 6.54 17.84
N GLN A 5 4.35 6.52 18.17
CA GLN A 5 5.20 7.70 18.09
C GLN A 5 5.46 8.03 16.61
N SER A 6 5.65 9.31 16.29
CA SER A 6 5.88 9.77 14.90
C SER A 6 7.05 9.10 14.20
N GLU A 7 7.98 8.52 14.96
CA GLU A 7 9.10 7.71 14.45
C GLU A 7 8.67 6.43 13.74
N HIS A 8 7.50 5.87 14.06
CA HIS A 8 7.02 4.62 13.47
C HIS A 8 6.21 4.82 12.19
N ILE A 9 5.46 5.92 12.12
CA ILE A 9 4.72 6.35 10.92
C ILE A 9 4.91 7.86 10.78
N PRO A 10 6.02 8.32 10.18
CA PRO A 10 6.23 9.74 9.91
C PRO A 10 5.25 10.23 8.85
N SER A 11 5.01 11.55 8.78
CA SER A 11 4.22 12.12 7.70
C SER A 11 4.87 11.82 6.35
N GLY A 12 4.08 11.41 5.35
CA GLY A 12 4.60 11.03 4.04
C GLY A 12 3.57 10.35 3.15
N ILE A 13 4.03 9.91 1.98
CA ILE A 13 3.20 9.18 1.01
C ILE A 13 3.40 7.68 1.21
N TYR A 14 2.29 6.96 1.35
CA TYR A 14 2.28 5.54 1.64
C TYR A 14 1.39 4.77 0.67
N ILE A 15 1.73 3.49 0.53
CA ILE A 15 0.79 2.44 0.16
C ILE A 15 0.33 1.77 1.46
N ILE A 16 -0.98 1.67 1.66
CA ILE A 16 -1.55 1.06 2.86
C ILE A 16 -2.04 -0.34 2.51
N ARG A 17 -1.54 -1.37 3.20
CA ARG A 17 -1.83 -2.78 2.91
C ARG A 17 -2.42 -3.50 4.11
N ASN A 18 -3.47 -4.29 3.90
CA ASN A 18 -4.00 -5.18 4.92
C ASN A 18 -3.02 -6.33 5.17
N TYR A 19 -2.69 -6.61 6.43
CA TYR A 19 -1.75 -7.67 6.78
C TYR A 19 -2.32 -9.05 6.50
N GLY A 20 -3.57 -9.30 6.89
CA GLY A 20 -4.21 -10.61 6.78
C GLY A 20 -4.53 -11.00 5.34
N THR A 21 -5.10 -10.08 4.56
CA THR A 21 -5.56 -10.39 3.19
C THR A 21 -4.53 -10.02 2.11
N ARG A 22 -3.53 -9.20 2.44
CA ARG A 22 -2.52 -8.64 1.52
C ARG A 22 -3.03 -7.61 0.51
N ASN A 23 -4.33 -7.29 0.53
CA ASN A 23 -4.92 -6.25 -0.33
C ASN A 23 -4.41 -4.86 0.03
N LEU A 24 -4.30 -4.00 -0.97
CA LEU A 24 -4.06 -2.57 -0.82
C LEU A 24 -5.36 -1.83 -0.53
N ILE A 25 -5.29 -0.71 0.18
CA ILE A 25 -6.38 0.25 0.22
C ILE A 25 -6.40 1.00 -1.11
N ALA A 26 -7.51 0.90 -1.81
CA ALA A 26 -7.77 1.52 -3.09
C ALA A 26 -8.97 2.46 -3.02
N LEU A 27 -8.96 3.44 -3.90
CA LEU A 27 -10.10 4.30 -4.21
C LEU A 27 -10.24 4.28 -5.74
N ARG A 28 -11.33 3.70 -6.24
CA ARG A 28 -11.60 3.67 -7.68
C ARG A 28 -12.26 4.98 -8.10
N SER A 29 -12.09 5.36 -9.37
CA SER A 29 -12.72 6.57 -9.90
C SER A 29 -14.24 6.49 -9.73
N ARG A 30 -14.84 7.57 -9.22
CA ARG A 30 -16.29 7.73 -8.92
C ARG A 30 -16.80 6.99 -7.68
N ASP A 31 -16.03 6.10 -7.09
CA ASP A 31 -16.38 5.48 -5.82
C ASP A 31 -16.07 6.44 -4.68
N LYS A 32 -16.90 6.38 -3.64
CA LYS A 32 -16.65 7.08 -2.37
C LYS A 32 -16.22 6.15 -1.26
N GLU A 33 -16.34 4.85 -1.45
CA GLU A 33 -15.94 3.86 -0.46
C GLU A 33 -14.48 3.49 -0.65
N LEU A 34 -13.75 3.33 0.45
CA LEU A 34 -12.44 2.70 0.42
C LEU A 34 -12.61 1.21 0.16
N LEU A 35 -11.84 0.67 -0.77
CA LEU A 35 -11.91 -0.73 -1.17
C LEU A 35 -10.58 -1.43 -0.90
N GLY A 36 -10.61 -2.74 -0.70
CA GLY A 36 -9.45 -3.60 -0.82
C GLY A 36 -9.19 -3.94 -2.28
N SER A 37 -7.96 -3.80 -2.76
CA SER A 37 -7.57 -4.31 -4.09
C SER A 37 -6.42 -5.31 -4.01
N ILE A 38 -6.53 -6.38 -4.82
CA ILE A 38 -5.49 -7.41 -4.98
C ILE A 38 -4.43 -6.96 -6.00
N SER A 39 -4.74 -5.96 -6.83
CA SER A 39 -3.80 -5.45 -7.83
C SER A 39 -2.56 -4.88 -7.14
N THR A 40 -1.39 -5.41 -7.52
CA THR A 40 -0.08 -4.96 -7.02
C THR A 40 0.67 -4.12 -8.06
N THR A 41 0.22 -4.15 -9.30
CA THR A 41 0.80 -3.42 -10.44
C THR A 41 0.40 -1.97 -10.47
N ASP A 42 -0.80 -1.66 -9.97
CA ASP A 42 -1.32 -0.30 -9.98
C ASP A 42 -0.93 0.42 -8.67
N ARG A 43 0.30 0.95 -8.62
CA ARG A 43 0.76 1.81 -7.51
C ARG A 43 0.13 3.20 -7.52
N SER A 44 -1.02 3.37 -8.18
CA SER A 44 -1.75 4.63 -8.24
C SER A 44 -2.41 4.99 -6.90
N TRP A 45 -2.72 4.01 -6.05
CA TRP A 45 -3.37 4.22 -4.76
C TRP A 45 -2.37 4.69 -3.69
N LYS A 46 -1.97 5.94 -3.83
CA LYS A 46 -1.07 6.63 -2.91
C LYS A 46 -1.88 7.41 -1.88
N TRP A 47 -1.48 7.27 -0.63
CA TRP A 47 -2.12 7.93 0.51
C TRP A 47 -1.13 8.86 1.18
N LEU A 48 -1.44 10.16 1.21
CA LEU A 48 -0.74 11.11 2.06
C LEU A 48 -1.23 10.89 3.49
N VAL A 49 -0.34 10.41 4.34
CA VAL A 49 -0.58 10.22 5.77
C VAL A 49 0.13 11.34 6.49
N THR A 50 -0.62 12.16 7.23
CA THR A 50 -0.05 13.30 7.97
C THR A 50 -0.22 13.09 9.46
N HIS A 51 0.89 13.02 10.19
CA HIS A 51 0.91 13.04 11.64
C HIS A 51 0.73 14.47 12.15
N ASN A 52 -0.28 14.69 12.98
CA ASN A 52 -0.61 15.99 13.55
C ASN A 52 -0.05 16.13 14.97
N SER A 53 0.09 17.37 15.44
CA SER A 53 0.61 17.69 16.78
C SER A 53 -0.20 17.10 17.94
N ASN A 54 -1.44 16.67 17.70
CA ASN A 54 -2.31 16.01 18.67
C ASN A 54 -2.17 14.48 18.69
N ASN A 55 -1.11 13.92 18.10
CA ASN A 55 -0.86 12.48 17.97
C ASN A 55 -1.94 11.72 17.19
N LYS A 56 -2.66 12.42 16.29
CA LYS A 56 -3.64 11.84 15.37
C LYS A 56 -3.18 12.00 13.94
N TYR A 57 -3.75 11.18 13.07
CA TYR A 57 -3.37 11.10 11.67
C TYR A 57 -4.51 11.55 10.77
N THR A 58 -4.20 12.22 9.66
CA THR A 58 -5.11 12.28 8.51
C THR A 58 -4.63 11.30 7.45
N ILE A 59 -5.56 10.75 6.68
CA ILE A 59 -5.29 9.83 5.57
C ILE A 59 -6.01 10.38 4.35
N GLN A 60 -5.25 10.83 3.35
CA GLN A 60 -5.75 11.53 2.18
C GLN A 60 -5.32 10.82 0.89
N SER A 61 -6.25 10.61 -0.03
CA SER A 61 -5.96 10.15 -1.39
C SER A 61 -5.10 11.20 -2.10
N VAL A 62 -3.93 10.81 -2.60
CA VAL A 62 -3.05 11.73 -3.34
C VAL A 62 -3.65 12.15 -4.68
N PRO A 63 -4.25 11.24 -5.50
CA PRO A 63 -4.83 11.63 -6.78
C PRO A 63 -5.97 12.65 -6.67
N ASP A 64 -6.88 12.46 -5.71
CA ASP A 64 -8.14 13.23 -5.65
C ASP A 64 -8.18 14.26 -4.52
N GLY A 65 -7.26 14.17 -3.54
CA GLY A 65 -7.25 15.02 -2.36
C GLY A 65 -8.36 14.72 -1.34
N PHE A 66 -9.13 13.63 -1.50
CA PHE A 66 -10.16 13.25 -0.54
C PHE A 66 -9.59 12.56 0.69
N HIS A 67 -10.18 12.83 1.85
CA HIS A 67 -9.81 12.28 3.14
C HIS A 67 -10.70 11.11 3.52
N ALA A 68 -10.12 10.07 4.10
CA ALA A 68 -10.89 8.99 4.72
C ALA A 68 -11.71 9.53 5.90
N GLN A 69 -13.01 9.23 5.92
CA GLN A 69 -13.98 9.78 6.87
C GLN A 69 -14.38 8.81 7.96
N CYS A 70 -14.67 9.40 9.12
CA CYS A 70 -15.39 8.75 10.18
C CYS A 70 -16.77 9.40 10.30
N PRO A 71 -17.88 8.66 10.06
CA PRO A 71 -19.21 9.22 10.25
C PRO A 71 -19.43 9.60 11.72
N PRO A 72 -20.41 10.49 12.02
CA PRO A 72 -20.68 10.93 13.39
C PRO A 72 -20.98 9.78 14.35
N THR A 73 -21.69 8.75 13.85
CA THR A 73 -22.06 7.55 14.60
C THR A 73 -21.51 6.32 13.86
N PRO A 74 -20.20 6.02 14.02
CA PRO A 74 -19.62 4.85 13.37
C PRO A 74 -20.20 3.56 13.97
N GLN A 75 -20.51 2.61 13.10
CA GLN A 75 -21.10 1.32 13.46
C GLN A 75 -20.31 0.20 12.78
N SER A 76 -20.16 -0.93 13.48
CA SER A 76 -19.51 -2.11 12.91
C SER A 76 -20.24 -2.57 11.65
N GLY A 77 -19.49 -2.92 10.61
CA GLY A 77 -20.01 -3.34 9.31
C GLY A 77 -20.22 -2.20 8.31
N HIS A 78 -20.20 -0.92 8.74
CA HIS A 78 -20.33 0.20 7.81
C HIS A 78 -19.01 0.49 7.09
N SER A 79 -19.09 0.79 5.80
CA SER A 79 -17.95 1.14 4.97
C SER A 79 -17.26 2.43 5.41
N ILE A 80 -15.95 2.48 5.23
CA ILE A 80 -15.17 3.72 5.31
C ILE A 80 -15.31 4.44 3.98
N VAL A 81 -15.68 5.72 4.03
CA VAL A 81 -15.85 6.56 2.84
C VAL A 81 -14.80 7.67 2.78
N VAL A 82 -14.69 8.34 1.64
CA VAL A 82 -13.84 9.51 1.45
C VAL A 82 -14.65 10.77 1.13
N GLU A 83 -14.22 11.91 1.67
CA GLU A 83 -14.83 13.22 1.43
C GLU A 83 -13.77 14.33 1.43
N SER A 84 -14.14 15.55 1.05
CA SER A 84 -13.24 16.72 1.05
C SER A 84 -12.92 17.25 2.46
N ILE A 85 -13.70 16.88 3.47
CA ILE A 85 -13.56 17.37 4.85
C ILE A 85 -12.44 16.61 5.56
N HIS A 86 -11.64 17.29 6.39
CA HIS A 86 -10.59 16.62 7.15
C HIS A 86 -11.18 15.76 8.27
N CYS A 87 -10.76 14.50 8.34
CA CYS A 87 -11.06 13.61 9.47
C CYS A 87 -9.77 13.04 10.04
N GLN A 88 -9.72 12.94 11.37
CA GLN A 88 -8.58 12.44 12.12
C GLN A 88 -8.81 11.00 12.57
N TRP A 89 -7.72 10.24 12.63
CA TRP A 89 -7.66 8.83 12.98
C TRP A 89 -6.63 8.61 14.09
N GLU A 90 -6.90 7.66 14.99
CA GLU A 90 -5.89 7.18 15.94
C GLU A 90 -5.23 5.92 15.38
N ILE A 91 -3.90 5.91 15.26
CA ILE A 91 -3.16 4.74 14.77
C ILE A 91 -2.35 4.16 15.93
N LYS A 92 -2.51 2.86 16.21
CA LYS A 92 -1.81 2.17 17.31
C LYS A 92 -1.11 0.93 16.78
N GLN A 93 0.09 0.67 17.28
CA GLN A 93 0.86 -0.52 16.89
C GLN A 93 0.24 -1.77 17.50
N VAL A 94 0.14 -2.84 16.70
CA VAL A 94 -0.43 -4.12 17.13
C VAL A 94 0.42 -4.75 18.22
N SER A 95 1.73 -4.82 17.99
CA SER A 95 2.69 -5.34 18.97
C SER A 95 4.07 -4.74 18.74
N GLY A 96 4.67 -4.17 19.78
CA GLY A 96 6.06 -3.68 19.74
C GLY A 96 7.13 -4.78 19.64
N VAL A 97 6.74 -6.06 19.63
CA VAL A 97 7.69 -7.20 19.60
C VAL A 97 7.43 -8.10 18.40
N ALA A 98 6.21 -8.63 18.27
CA ALA A 98 5.90 -9.67 17.28
C ALA A 98 5.43 -9.12 15.93
N ALA A 99 4.88 -7.91 15.89
CA ALA A 99 4.24 -7.32 14.71
C ALA A 99 4.50 -5.81 14.65
N ARG A 100 5.79 -5.44 14.66
CA ARG A 100 6.25 -4.06 14.77
C ARG A 100 5.82 -3.16 13.61
N ASP A 101 5.55 -3.74 12.45
CA ASP A 101 5.14 -3.03 11.24
C ASP A 101 3.62 -3.07 11.03
N CYS A 102 2.85 -3.59 12.00
CA CYS A 102 1.40 -3.76 11.90
C CYS A 102 0.68 -2.80 12.86
N TYR A 103 -0.40 -2.21 12.36
CA TYR A 103 -1.13 -1.16 13.06
C TYR A 103 -2.64 -1.34 12.96
N TRP A 104 -3.36 -0.90 13.99
CA TRP A 104 -4.80 -0.66 13.94
C TRP A 104 -5.06 0.81 13.61
N ILE A 105 -6.10 1.06 12.80
CA ILE A 105 -6.60 2.40 12.48
C ILE A 105 -7.96 2.57 13.16
N TYR A 106 -7.99 3.33 14.24
CA TYR A 106 -9.17 3.56 15.08
C TYR A 106 -9.96 4.78 14.67
N SER A 107 -11.29 4.65 14.75
CA SER A 107 -12.19 5.79 14.71
C SER A 107 -11.86 6.78 15.83
N SER A 108 -11.78 8.06 15.48
CA SER A 108 -11.67 9.15 16.47
C SER A 108 -12.96 9.43 17.23
N LYS A 109 -14.08 8.80 16.84
CA LYS A 109 -15.41 8.95 17.45
C LYS A 109 -15.78 7.76 18.33
N ASN A 110 -15.27 6.57 18.03
CA ASN A 110 -15.48 5.36 18.83
C ASN A 110 -14.20 4.53 18.90
N VAL A 111 -13.52 4.58 20.04
CA VAL A 111 -12.24 3.89 20.27
C VAL A 111 -12.32 2.36 20.24
N ARG A 112 -13.52 1.76 20.14
CA ARG A 112 -13.70 0.31 19.99
C ARG A 112 -13.77 -0.14 18.53
N LEU A 113 -13.89 0.80 17.60
CA LEU A 113 -14.03 0.53 16.18
C LEU A 113 -12.72 0.81 15.43
N VAL A 114 -12.28 -0.17 14.66
CA VAL A 114 -11.09 -0.14 13.83
C VAL A 114 -11.43 -0.44 12.37
N TRP A 115 -10.55 -0.07 11.45
CA TRP A 115 -10.67 -0.47 10.05
C TRP A 115 -10.42 -1.97 9.87
N SER A 116 -11.20 -2.59 9.00
CA SER A 116 -11.17 -4.01 8.69
C SER A 116 -11.38 -4.26 7.20
N LEU A 117 -10.79 -5.33 6.68
CA LEU A 117 -11.14 -5.90 5.38
C LEU A 117 -11.66 -7.34 5.55
N PRO A 118 -12.99 -7.58 5.49
CA PRO A 118 -13.57 -8.82 5.98
C PRO A 118 -13.23 -10.10 5.21
N ASN A 119 -13.17 -10.10 3.88
CA ASN A 119 -13.01 -11.31 3.07
C ASN A 119 -11.82 -11.26 2.08
N GLY A 120 -11.21 -10.09 1.86
CA GLY A 120 -10.01 -9.95 1.02
C GLY A 120 -10.28 -10.07 -0.48
N GLU A 121 -11.55 -10.13 -0.88
CA GLU A 121 -11.94 -10.09 -2.29
C GLU A 121 -11.61 -8.72 -2.89
N ASP A 122 -11.25 -8.70 -4.17
CA ASP A 122 -10.96 -7.46 -4.88
C ASP A 122 -12.24 -6.61 -5.01
N GLY A 123 -12.12 -5.33 -4.68
CA GLY A 123 -13.25 -4.39 -4.66
C GLY A 123 -14.12 -4.48 -3.42
N GLN A 124 -13.79 -5.29 -2.41
CA GLN A 124 -14.54 -5.31 -1.16
C GLN A 124 -14.31 -4.02 -0.36
N SER A 125 -15.37 -3.43 0.18
CA SER A 125 -15.26 -2.25 1.04
C SER A 125 -14.48 -2.50 2.32
N VAL A 126 -13.63 -1.55 2.69
CA VAL A 126 -13.04 -1.43 4.03
C VAL A 126 -14.15 -0.98 4.97
N VAL A 127 -14.33 -1.67 6.10
CA VAL A 127 -15.42 -1.41 7.04
C VAL A 127 -14.91 -1.12 8.45
N PHE A 128 -15.75 -0.52 9.28
CA PHE A 128 -15.55 -0.54 10.72
C PHE A 128 -15.79 -1.95 11.28
N ALA A 129 -14.95 -2.38 12.21
CA ALA A 129 -15.15 -3.60 12.97
C ALA A 129 -14.78 -3.38 14.44
N VAL A 130 -15.32 -4.21 15.32
CA VAL A 130 -14.90 -4.25 16.72
C VAL A 130 -13.47 -4.79 16.81
N GLU A 131 -12.63 -4.10 17.57
CA GLU A 131 -11.25 -4.52 17.81
C GLU A 131 -11.20 -5.97 18.35
N SER A 132 -10.37 -6.79 17.71
CA SER A 132 -10.07 -8.16 18.13
C SER A 132 -8.68 -8.57 17.66
N SER A 133 -8.18 -9.71 18.13
CA SER A 133 -6.92 -10.28 17.63
C SER A 133 -7.14 -10.98 16.28
N ASN A 134 -7.44 -10.20 15.25
CA ASN A 134 -7.67 -10.68 13.89
C ASN A 134 -6.74 -9.95 12.91
N PRO A 135 -5.86 -10.66 12.16
CA PRO A 135 -4.99 -10.09 11.13
C PRO A 135 -5.69 -9.23 10.06
N ARG A 136 -6.99 -9.41 9.85
CA ARG A 136 -7.81 -8.60 8.94
C ARG A 136 -8.04 -7.17 9.42
N LEU A 137 -7.75 -6.90 10.70
CA LEU A 137 -7.83 -5.57 11.32
C LEU A 137 -6.48 -4.83 11.29
N TRP A 138 -5.42 -5.49 10.83
CA TRP A 138 -4.05 -4.99 10.89
C TRP A 138 -3.63 -4.43 9.54
N TRP A 139 -3.00 -3.27 9.58
CA TRP A 139 -2.60 -2.52 8.40
C TRP A 139 -1.10 -2.24 8.46
N ARG A 140 -0.46 -2.25 7.30
CA ARG A 140 0.94 -1.88 7.10
C ARG A 140 1.01 -0.61 6.28
N PHE A 141 1.94 0.25 6.64
CA PHE A 141 2.23 1.50 5.95
C PHE A 141 3.56 1.34 5.24
N GLU A 142 3.53 1.17 3.91
CA GLU A 142 4.71 1.00 3.08
C GLU A 142 5.03 2.36 2.44
N ARG A 143 6.14 3.00 2.86
CA ARG A 143 6.52 4.32 2.35
C ARG A 143 6.82 4.25 0.85
N PHE A 144 6.24 5.15 0.08
CA PHE A 144 6.31 5.10 -1.39
C PHE A 144 7.75 5.32 -1.91
N GLU A 145 8.53 6.18 -1.26
CA GLU A 145 9.93 6.47 -1.63
C GLU A 145 10.83 5.23 -1.50
N ASP A 146 10.68 4.49 -0.40
CA ASP A 146 11.44 3.25 -0.15
C ASP A 146 11.07 2.15 -1.15
N ALA A 147 9.79 2.08 -1.54
CA ALA A 147 9.29 1.12 -2.53
C ALA A 147 9.69 1.46 -3.98
N ALA A 148 10.05 2.71 -4.27
CA ALA A 148 10.54 3.14 -5.58
C ALA A 148 12.04 2.86 -5.73
N SER A 149 12.82 3.13 -4.67
CA SER A 149 14.28 2.94 -4.67
C SER A 149 14.69 1.47 -4.83
N SER A 150 13.95 0.52 -4.22
CA SER A 150 14.22 -0.91 -4.36
C SER A 150 14.00 -1.49 -5.76
N MET A 151 13.34 -0.74 -6.67
CA MET A 151 13.02 -1.20 -8.02
C MET A 151 13.97 -0.63 -9.08
N GLU A 152 14.51 0.58 -8.87
CA GLU A 152 15.59 1.13 -9.71
C GLU A 152 16.89 0.33 -9.59
N GLU A 153 17.16 -0.26 -8.41
CA GLU A 153 18.35 -1.09 -8.20
C GLU A 153 18.28 -2.42 -8.98
N VAL A 154 17.08 -2.95 -9.21
CA VAL A 154 16.85 -4.18 -9.98
C VAL A 154 16.93 -3.93 -11.48
N THR A 155 16.40 -2.82 -11.97
CA THR A 155 16.50 -2.44 -13.39
C THR A 155 17.92 -1.99 -13.76
N GLY A 156 18.65 -1.33 -12.86
CA GLY A 156 20.05 -1.00 -13.03
C GLY A 156 20.98 -2.22 -13.14
N ARG A 157 20.63 -3.35 -12.52
CA ARG A 157 21.38 -4.62 -12.66
C ARG A 157 21.12 -5.36 -13.96
N LEU A 158 19.92 -5.24 -14.54
CA LEU A 158 19.58 -5.90 -15.81
C LEU A 158 20.13 -5.18 -17.05
N MET A 159 20.43 -3.88 -16.94
CA MET A 159 20.99 -3.09 -18.05
C MET A 159 22.52 -3.14 -18.16
N ASN A 160 23.22 -3.83 -17.23
CA ASN A 160 24.69 -3.98 -17.22
C ASN A 160 25.17 -5.38 -17.62
N LEU A 161 24.35 -6.18 -18.30
CA LEU A 161 24.84 -7.40 -18.95
C LEU A 161 25.68 -7.00 -20.17
N PRO A 162 26.97 -7.38 -20.24
CA PRO A 162 27.77 -7.12 -21.42
C PRO A 162 27.13 -7.85 -22.60
N VAL A 163 26.82 -7.09 -23.65
CA VAL A 163 26.48 -7.64 -24.96
C VAL A 163 27.69 -8.45 -25.40
N HIS A 164 27.63 -9.77 -25.25
CA HIS A 164 28.61 -10.64 -25.88
C HIS A 164 28.34 -10.59 -27.39
N ASP A 165 29.15 -9.78 -28.07
CA ASP A 165 29.32 -9.81 -29.52
C ASP A 165 29.56 -11.26 -29.93
N THR A 166 28.55 -11.85 -30.57
CA THR A 166 28.66 -13.18 -31.16
C THR A 166 29.21 -12.98 -32.57
N GLU A 167 30.55 -12.96 -32.67
CA GLU A 167 31.26 -12.86 -33.94
C GLU A 167 31.03 -14.14 -34.76
N VAL A 168 30.23 -14.05 -35.83
CA VAL A 168 29.96 -15.17 -36.74
C VAL A 168 31.09 -15.23 -37.77
N ALA A 169 32.04 -16.15 -37.56
CA ALA A 169 33.10 -16.44 -38.53
C ALA A 169 32.52 -17.11 -39.79
N TYR A 170 32.47 -16.36 -40.89
CA TYR A 170 32.30 -16.92 -42.23
C TYR A 170 33.59 -17.62 -42.66
N GLY A 171 33.58 -18.95 -42.65
CA GLY A 171 34.65 -19.78 -43.20
C GLY A 171 34.61 -19.80 -44.73
N SER A 172 35.57 -19.12 -45.35
CA SER A 172 35.88 -19.20 -46.78
C SER A 172 36.51 -20.55 -47.13
N GLY A 173 35.88 -21.32 -48.02
CA GLY A 173 36.43 -22.55 -48.60
C GLY A 173 36.50 -22.44 -50.12
N ASN A 174 37.72 -22.42 -50.65
CA ASN A 174 38.08 -22.19 -52.05
C ASN A 174 37.73 -23.34 -53.02
N LEU A 175 37.40 -22.91 -54.25
CA LEU A 175 37.72 -23.48 -55.57
C LEU A 175 38.45 -24.84 -55.65
N ASN A 176 37.90 -25.76 -56.46
CA ASN A 176 38.64 -26.41 -57.55
C ASN A 176 37.70 -27.05 -58.60
N ASN A 177 37.83 -26.56 -59.83
CA ASN A 177 37.48 -27.24 -61.10
C ASN A 177 38.61 -28.25 -61.41
N PRO A 178 38.44 -29.32 -62.24
CA PRO A 178 38.35 -29.14 -63.69
C PRO A 178 37.51 -30.17 -64.48
N GLN A 179 37.20 -29.73 -65.71
CA GLN A 179 36.80 -30.41 -66.95
C GLN A 179 36.88 -31.95 -67.05
N ALA A 180 35.84 -32.53 -67.65
CA ALA A 180 35.90 -33.28 -68.91
C ALA A 180 34.53 -33.26 -69.61
#